data_AF-A0A813AUF1-F1
#
_entry.id   AF-A0A813AUF1-F1
#
_cell.length_a   1.000
_cell.length_b   1.000
_cell.length_c   1.000
_cell.angle_alpha   90.00
_cell.angle_beta   90.00
_cell.angle_gamma   90.00
#
_symmetry.space_group_name_H-M   'P 1'
#
loop_
_entity.id
_entity.type
_entity.pdbx_description
1 polymer ?
#
loop_
_entity_poly.entity_id
_entity_poly.type
_entity_poly.pdbx_seq_one_letter_code
_entity_poly.pdbx_strand_id
1 'polypeptide(L)'
;DNIAMAASSLAWVSQQALCQDSPALPHEWSIVQLAWLPKPNKTPTCPEHLRSIGLLSADSKGFLLILRREITPFIREALTDVPQYAYRPQAGTLDALLRSSLHCTEVRDLMSQHQIDHTSKLVFRFTWQTSLCRLCRRLDAVLGDGWSRRHLSIFADDTHGSWIIRNERELCDSVQHLRVLIDTLESMGLQINYTKSQIVIQLRGQLVAKMQKKFFKQRHGVQCLRIQADQDIYLPCVDRLDYLGIVLSYSGFESQTVQLRAQKADNAFRQLRKPLRSRSALSTGHRVRPYRAIVLSSLVYGLVGVGVTVEVVRKVSSTVAGHMRKILRIYEHGISNAEVLRRACIDPIAILLTGVQRLGRSIALDCFRSQGLKQTEMHRVRDILEQLSAHAAQPEGTHILYVRKAEVGEIACPECGTYFGTREGLSQHIKKKHPDIAHRSKLVFDRESHTLFGIPMCRFCHLRLHDWSSITKHIQDGHCRWVKEKIAEGHASTELLQLIK
;
A
#
# COMPACT_ATOMS: atom_id res chain seq x y z
N ASP A 1 25.49 10.28 43.82
CA ASP A 1 24.78 9.77 45.01
C ASP A 1 23.39 9.22 44.67
N ASN A 2 22.40 10.04 44.31
CA ASN A 2 21.01 9.58 44.06
C ASN A 2 20.86 8.34 43.14
N ILE A 3 21.63 8.25 42.05
CA ILE A 3 21.58 7.08 41.13
C ILE A 3 22.11 5.81 41.81
N ALA A 4 23.17 5.91 42.62
CA ALA A 4 23.74 4.78 43.34
C ALA A 4 22.78 4.29 44.43
N MET A 5 22.16 5.20 45.18
CA MET A 5 21.12 4.86 46.16
C MET A 5 19.94 4.13 45.50
N ALA A 6 19.42 4.67 44.39
CA ALA A 6 18.31 4.04 43.66
C ALA A 6 18.69 2.65 43.10
N ALA A 7 19.92 2.48 42.61
CA ALA A 7 20.42 1.19 42.15
C ALA A 7 20.54 0.16 43.29
N SER A 8 21.07 0.55 44.45
CA SER A 8 21.14 -0.31 45.64
C SER A 8 19.76 -0.71 46.15
N SER A 9 18.81 0.23 46.21
CA SER A 9 17.42 -0.07 46.60
C SER A 9 16.74 -1.03 45.63
N LEU A 10 16.90 -0.81 44.32
CA LEU A 10 16.38 -1.72 43.28
C LEU A 10 17.00 -3.12 43.36
N ALA A 11 18.32 -3.22 43.59
CA ALA A 11 19.01 -4.49 43.74
C ALA A 11 18.51 -5.26 44.98
N TRP A 12 18.33 -4.58 46.12
CA TRP A 12 17.80 -5.17 47.34
C TRP A 12 16.37 -5.70 47.15
N VAL A 13 15.45 -4.89 46.59
CA VAL A 13 14.08 -5.34 46.27
C VAL A 13 14.10 -6.53 45.30
N SER A 14 14.95 -6.49 44.27
CA SER A 14 15.08 -7.59 43.30
C SER A 14 15.51 -8.89 43.97
N GLN A 15 16.54 -8.86 44.83
CA GLN A 15 17.03 -10.03 45.55
C GLN A 15 15.99 -10.57 46.54
N GLN A 16 15.38 -9.69 47.34
CA GLN A 16 14.40 -10.08 48.35
C GLN A 16 13.11 -10.66 47.76
N ALA A 17 12.74 -10.30 46.53
CA ALA A 17 11.53 -10.79 45.88
C ALA A 17 11.77 -11.96 44.91
N LEU A 18 12.88 -11.96 44.16
CA LEU A 18 13.11 -12.89 43.04
C LEU A 18 14.19 -13.95 43.29
N CYS A 19 14.99 -13.82 44.36
CA CYS A 19 16.06 -14.78 44.68
C CYS A 19 15.75 -15.63 45.93
N GLN A 20 14.49 -15.65 46.37
CA GLN A 20 13.99 -16.53 47.44
C GLN A 20 13.62 -17.91 46.88
N ASP A 21 13.46 -18.90 47.76
CA ASP A 21 12.98 -20.24 47.41
C ASP A 21 11.60 -20.25 46.73
N SER A 22 10.77 -19.23 47.02
CA SER A 22 9.49 -18.96 46.35
C SER A 22 9.48 -17.54 45.79
N PRO A 23 9.96 -17.33 44.55
CA PRO A 23 10.10 -15.99 43.97
C PRO A 23 8.74 -15.39 43.61
N ALA A 24 8.53 -14.14 44.00
CA ALA A 24 7.31 -13.38 43.76
C ALA A 24 7.62 -12.03 43.09
N LEU A 25 6.67 -11.52 42.29
CA LEU A 25 6.78 -10.17 41.75
C LEU A 25 6.40 -9.14 42.84
N PRO A 26 7.24 -8.12 43.12
CA PRO A 26 6.88 -7.00 43.99
C PRO A 26 5.53 -6.38 43.57
N HIS A 27 4.69 -6.03 44.54
CA HIS A 27 3.36 -5.49 44.25
C HIS A 27 3.47 -4.16 43.49
N GLU A 28 4.45 -3.34 43.84
CA GLU A 28 4.75 -2.06 43.20
C GLU A 28 4.99 -2.23 41.69
N TRP A 29 5.59 -3.35 41.28
CA TRP A 29 5.88 -3.67 39.88
C TRP A 29 4.69 -4.28 39.13
N SER A 30 3.63 -4.71 39.83
CA SER A 30 2.37 -5.13 39.22
C SER A 30 1.40 -3.98 38.99
N ILE A 31 1.65 -2.80 39.57
CA ILE A 31 0.82 -1.60 39.41
C ILE A 31 1.14 -0.91 38.07
N VAL A 32 0.10 -0.69 37.27
CA VAL A 32 0.17 0.04 35.99
C VAL A 32 -0.86 1.16 35.94
N GLN A 33 -0.43 2.36 35.54
CA GLN A 33 -1.37 3.42 35.20
C GLN A 33 -1.95 3.16 33.81
N LEU A 34 -3.28 3.00 33.71
CA LEU A 34 -3.94 2.75 32.43
C LEU A 34 -4.06 4.05 31.60
N ALA A 35 -3.57 4.03 30.37
CA ALA A 35 -3.75 5.09 29.39
C ALA A 35 -4.47 4.57 28.14
N TRP A 36 -5.40 5.35 27.59
CA TRP A 36 -6.11 5.02 26.36
C TRP A 36 -5.66 5.90 25.20
N LEU A 37 -5.20 5.28 24.11
CA LEU A 37 -4.87 5.97 22.86
C LEU A 37 -5.88 5.62 21.76
N PRO A 38 -6.27 6.56 20.87
CA PRO A 38 -7.09 6.23 19.71
C PRO A 38 -6.35 5.27 18.77
N LYS A 39 -7.02 4.22 18.31
CA LYS A 39 -6.51 3.33 17.25
C LYS A 39 -6.44 4.10 15.92
N PRO A 40 -5.47 3.81 15.03
CA PRO A 40 -5.29 4.52 13.78
C PRO A 40 -6.59 4.58 12.95
N ASN A 41 -6.91 5.78 12.43
CA ASN A 41 -8.10 6.07 11.62
C ASN A 41 -9.46 5.73 12.28
N LYS A 42 -9.52 5.57 13.60
CA LYS A 42 -10.77 5.39 14.35
C LYS A 42 -11.01 6.57 15.28
N THR A 43 -12.19 7.20 15.18
CA THR A 43 -12.63 8.23 16.13
C THR A 43 -12.81 7.58 17.52
N PRO A 44 -12.31 8.17 18.62
CA PRO A 44 -12.37 7.57 19.96
C PRO A 44 -13.77 7.68 20.59
N THR A 45 -14.79 7.13 19.93
CA THR A 45 -16.20 7.17 20.34
C THR A 45 -16.65 5.93 21.13
N CYS A 46 -15.88 4.85 21.13
CA CYS A 46 -16.18 3.63 21.89
C CYS A 46 -14.90 2.90 22.34
N PRO A 47 -14.97 2.02 23.37
CA PRO A 47 -13.79 1.31 23.88
C PRO A 47 -13.04 0.49 22.83
N GLU A 48 -13.74 -0.11 21.86
CA GLU A 48 -13.12 -0.84 20.75
C GLU A 48 -12.22 0.03 19.87
N HIS A 49 -12.43 1.35 19.85
CA HIS A 49 -11.64 2.32 19.11
C HIS A 49 -10.41 2.79 19.90
N LEU A 50 -10.29 2.41 21.17
CA LEU A 50 -9.15 2.72 22.03
C LEU A 50 -8.18 1.54 22.10
N ARG A 51 -6.89 1.86 22.27
CA ARG A 51 -5.82 0.94 22.67
C ARG A 51 -5.45 1.30 24.10
N SER A 52 -5.76 0.40 25.03
CA SER A 52 -5.23 0.42 26.40
C SER A 52 -3.72 0.19 26.38
N ILE A 53 -3.00 0.96 27.20
CA ILE A 53 -1.56 0.84 27.44
C ILE A 53 -1.35 0.95 28.95
N GLY A 54 -0.67 -0.03 29.55
CA GLY A 54 -0.20 0.06 30.92
C GLY A 54 1.10 0.87 30.98
N LEU A 55 1.08 2.00 31.68
CA LEU A 55 2.26 2.79 31.99
C LEU A 55 2.83 2.31 33.33
N LEU A 56 3.91 1.54 33.26
CA LEU A 56 4.74 1.16 34.42
C LEU A 56 5.50 2.37 34.98
N SER A 57 5.83 2.33 36.26
CA SER A 57 6.74 3.27 36.92
C SER A 57 8.18 3.18 36.38
N ALA A 58 9.02 4.15 36.73
CA ALA A 58 10.37 4.27 36.18
C ALA A 58 11.34 3.19 36.68
N ASP A 59 11.20 2.81 37.96
CA ASP A 59 11.94 1.76 38.64
C ASP A 59 11.62 0.37 38.04
N SER A 60 10.33 0.05 37.86
CA SER A 60 9.88 -1.19 37.20
C SER A 60 10.37 -1.30 35.76
N LYS A 61 10.35 -0.19 35.00
CA LYS A 61 10.94 -0.12 33.65
C LYS A 61 12.46 -0.32 33.70
N GLY A 62 13.14 0.26 34.68
CA GLY A 62 14.58 0.07 34.91
C GLY A 62 14.93 -1.40 35.14
N PHE A 63 14.20 -2.07 36.03
CA PHE A 63 14.36 -3.50 36.28
C PHE A 63 14.11 -4.32 35.01
N LEU A 64 13.00 -4.10 34.29
CA LEU A 64 12.70 -4.82 33.04
C LEU A 64 13.76 -4.61 31.93
N LEU A 65 14.44 -3.46 31.91
CA LEU A 65 15.56 -3.23 30.99
C LEU A 65 16.81 -4.02 31.38
N ILE A 66 17.11 -4.14 32.68
CA ILE A 66 18.18 -5.01 33.19
C ILE A 66 17.86 -6.47 32.89
N LEU A 67 16.66 -6.94 33.28
CA LEU A 67 16.20 -8.30 33.03
C LEU A 67 16.23 -8.64 31.53
N ARG A 68 15.78 -7.72 30.66
CA ARG A 68 15.89 -7.88 29.20
C ARG A 68 17.35 -8.05 28.77
N ARG A 69 18.29 -7.27 29.32
CA ARG A 69 19.72 -7.36 28.99
C ARG A 69 20.27 -8.74 29.33
N GLU A 70 20.01 -9.22 30.55
CA GLU A 70 20.53 -10.51 31.03
C GLU A 70 19.87 -11.73 30.33
N ILE A 71 18.57 -11.66 29.98
CA ILE A 71 17.89 -12.76 29.28
C ILE A 71 18.17 -12.73 27.75
N THR A 72 18.63 -11.61 27.17
CA THR A 72 18.86 -11.47 25.71
C THR A 72 19.75 -12.55 25.09
N PRO A 73 20.85 -13.04 25.70
CA PRO A 73 21.66 -14.13 25.15
C PRO A 73 20.87 -15.43 25.00
N PHE A 74 20.12 -15.85 26.03
CA PHE A 74 19.29 -17.06 26.00
C PHE A 74 18.13 -16.96 25.00
N ILE A 75 17.49 -15.78 24.94
CA ILE A 75 16.48 -15.48 23.92
C ILE A 75 17.08 -15.50 22.50
N ARG A 76 18.35 -15.07 22.33
CA ARG A 76 19.03 -15.08 21.03
C ARG A 76 19.25 -16.51 20.54
N GLU A 77 19.81 -17.36 21.38
CA GLU A 77 20.01 -18.78 21.09
C GLU A 77 18.67 -19.44 20.70
N ALA A 78 17.62 -19.26 21.51
CA ALA A 78 16.30 -19.81 21.27
C ALA A 78 15.52 -19.20 20.07
N LEU A 79 15.99 -18.07 19.51
CA LEU A 79 15.43 -17.43 18.30
C LEU A 79 16.27 -17.69 17.04
N THR A 80 17.38 -18.41 17.14
CA THR A 80 18.20 -18.82 16.00
C THR A 80 17.33 -19.64 15.04
N ASP A 81 17.41 -19.36 13.73
CA ASP A 81 16.66 -20.03 12.66
C ASP A 81 15.12 -19.90 12.73
N VAL A 82 14.55 -19.28 13.77
CA VAL A 82 13.12 -18.96 13.87
C VAL A 82 12.80 -17.78 12.94
N PRO A 83 11.78 -17.89 12.05
CA PRO A 83 11.41 -16.83 11.09
C PRO A 83 10.62 -15.67 11.73
N GLN A 84 11.05 -15.22 12.91
CA GLN A 84 10.49 -14.11 13.69
C GLN A 84 11.35 -12.86 13.49
N TYR A 85 10.80 -11.80 12.90
CA TYR A 85 11.56 -10.60 12.54
C TYR A 85 11.28 -9.39 13.45
N ALA A 86 10.14 -9.33 14.13
CA ALA A 86 9.81 -8.18 14.98
C ALA A 86 10.71 -8.09 16.23
N TYR A 87 10.91 -6.88 16.75
CA TYR A 87 11.57 -6.57 18.04
C TYR A 87 12.99 -7.15 18.27
N ARG A 88 13.57 -7.80 17.27
CA ARG A 88 14.96 -8.28 17.22
C ARG A 88 15.89 -7.17 16.73
N PRO A 89 17.16 -7.13 17.17
CA PRO A 89 18.17 -6.26 16.56
C PRO A 89 18.45 -6.74 15.11
N GLN A 90 18.76 -5.81 14.21
CA GLN A 90 19.06 -6.05 12.79
C GLN A 90 17.97 -6.74 11.95
N ALA A 91 16.74 -6.86 12.47
CA ALA A 91 15.56 -7.29 11.72
C ALA A 91 14.45 -6.24 11.81
N GLY A 92 13.80 -5.96 10.68
CA GLY A 92 12.69 -5.02 10.57
C GLY A 92 11.50 -5.58 9.81
N THR A 93 10.51 -4.74 9.53
CA THR A 93 9.35 -5.15 8.72
C THR A 93 9.76 -5.51 7.30
N LEU A 94 10.77 -4.84 6.73
CA LEU A 94 11.26 -5.12 5.38
C LEU A 94 11.75 -6.56 5.19
N ASP A 95 12.31 -7.19 6.22
CA ASP A 95 12.77 -8.59 6.15
C ASP A 95 11.60 -9.56 6.04
N ALA A 96 10.59 -9.41 6.91
CA ALA A 96 9.35 -10.19 6.84
C ALA A 96 8.61 -9.99 5.50
N LEU A 97 8.66 -8.77 4.95
CA LEU A 97 8.09 -8.43 3.65
C LEU A 97 8.86 -9.05 2.48
N LEU A 98 10.20 -9.01 2.51
CA LEU A 98 11.06 -9.60 1.49
C LEU A 98 10.79 -11.08 1.31
N ARG A 99 10.56 -11.79 2.42
CA ARG A 99 10.21 -13.21 2.44
C ARG A 99 8.83 -13.48 1.83
N SER A 100 7.80 -12.75 2.24
CA SER A 100 6.44 -12.91 1.68
C SER A 100 6.38 -12.56 0.19
N SER A 101 7.15 -11.57 -0.27
CA SER A 101 7.19 -11.19 -1.68
C SER A 101 8.12 -12.06 -2.53
N LEU A 102 9.20 -12.64 -1.96
CA LEU A 102 10.03 -13.68 -2.60
C LEU A 102 9.11 -14.82 -3.04
N HIS A 103 8.27 -15.21 -2.09
CA HIS A 103 7.28 -16.22 -2.27
C HIS A 103 6.26 -15.85 -3.39
N CYS A 104 5.77 -14.61 -3.45
CA CYS A 104 4.91 -14.16 -4.57
C CYS A 104 5.63 -14.14 -5.94
N THR A 105 6.93 -13.84 -6.00
CA THR A 105 7.74 -13.92 -7.22
C THR A 105 7.88 -15.37 -7.70
N GLU A 106 8.25 -16.30 -6.80
CA GLU A 106 8.32 -17.75 -7.09
C GLU A 106 7.04 -18.29 -7.75
N VAL A 107 5.85 -17.89 -7.26
CA VAL A 107 4.57 -18.28 -7.86
C VAL A 107 4.42 -17.76 -9.28
N ARG A 108 4.76 -16.49 -9.50
CA ARG A 108 4.66 -15.87 -10.82
C ARG A 108 5.58 -16.55 -11.83
N ASP A 109 6.78 -16.92 -11.41
CA ASP A 109 7.77 -17.57 -12.27
C ASP A 109 7.32 -19.00 -12.62
N LEU A 110 6.83 -19.77 -11.64
CA LEU A 110 6.20 -21.07 -11.89
C LEU A 110 4.99 -20.96 -12.85
N MET A 111 4.15 -19.94 -12.67
CA MET A 111 2.99 -19.65 -13.53
C MET A 111 3.37 -19.13 -14.94
N SER A 112 4.60 -18.63 -15.15
CA SER A 112 5.04 -18.14 -16.46
C SER A 112 5.73 -19.21 -17.29
N GLN A 113 6.42 -20.16 -16.63
CA GLN A 113 7.11 -21.28 -17.28
C GLN A 113 6.16 -22.37 -17.78
N HIS A 114 4.91 -22.39 -17.32
CA HIS A 114 3.91 -23.41 -17.62
C HIS A 114 2.70 -22.78 -18.35
N GLN A 115 2.72 -22.76 -19.70
CA GLN A 115 1.53 -22.38 -20.50
C GLN A 115 0.42 -23.45 -20.43
N ILE A 116 0.76 -24.66 -20.01
CA ILE A 116 -0.13 -25.73 -19.56
C ILE A 116 0.48 -26.25 -18.24
N ASP A 117 -0.36 -26.65 -17.29
CA ASP A 117 -0.06 -27.08 -15.91
C ASP A 117 0.17 -25.98 -14.83
N HIS A 118 0.29 -26.44 -13.57
CA HIS A 118 -0.74 -26.21 -12.55
C HIS A 118 -0.16 -26.07 -11.12
N THR A 119 -0.21 -24.87 -10.49
CA THR A 119 0.35 -24.67 -9.12
C THR A 119 -0.37 -23.58 -8.30
N SER A 120 -0.54 -23.76 -6.98
CA SER A 120 -1.50 -22.99 -6.14
C SER A 120 -1.05 -22.79 -4.67
N LYS A 121 -1.51 -21.76 -3.90
CA LYS A 121 -1.04 -21.45 -2.51
C LYS A 121 -2.02 -20.62 -1.61
N LEU A 122 -1.80 -20.49 -0.28
CA LEU A 122 -2.66 -19.83 0.76
C LEU A 122 -1.89 -18.93 1.79
N VAL A 123 -2.56 -18.09 2.63
CA VAL A 123 -1.97 -17.13 3.64
C VAL A 123 -2.83 -16.93 4.93
N PHE A 124 -2.24 -16.61 6.12
CA PHE A 124 -2.89 -16.36 7.46
C PHE A 124 -2.04 -15.51 8.46
N ARG A 125 -2.61 -14.97 9.59
CA ARG A 125 -2.01 -13.93 10.50
C ARG A 125 -2.37 -14.02 12.02
N PHE A 126 -1.42 -14.31 12.97
CA PHE A 126 -1.53 -14.11 14.46
C PHE A 126 -0.18 -14.02 15.28
N THR A 127 -0.24 -13.68 16.59
CA THR A 127 0.80 -13.39 17.64
C THR A 127 1.37 -14.64 18.38
N TRP A 128 2.28 -14.67 19.39
CA TRP A 128 2.97 -13.71 20.31
C TRP A 128 4.44 -14.12 20.60
N GLN A 129 5.38 -13.19 20.85
CA GLN A 129 6.84 -13.40 20.60
C GLN A 129 7.63 -14.45 21.41
N THR A 130 7.45 -14.61 22.71
CA THR A 130 8.14 -15.68 23.48
C THR A 130 7.44 -17.02 23.31
N SER A 131 6.11 -16.99 23.27
CA SER A 131 5.26 -18.09 22.84
C SER A 131 5.62 -18.56 21.43
N LEU A 132 6.11 -17.69 20.54
CA LEU A 132 6.40 -18.02 19.14
C LEU A 132 7.59 -18.99 18.95
N CYS A 133 8.63 -18.94 19.78
CA CYS A 133 9.65 -20.02 19.81
C CYS A 133 9.07 -21.36 20.25
N ARG A 134 8.04 -21.35 21.10
CA ARG A 134 7.32 -22.55 21.53
C ARG A 134 6.35 -23.03 20.46
N LEU A 135 5.72 -22.11 19.72
CA LEU A 135 4.89 -22.40 18.55
C LEU A 135 5.72 -23.11 17.47
N CYS A 136 6.80 -22.49 17.00
CA CYS A 136 7.66 -23.08 15.95
C CYS A 136 8.16 -24.47 16.36
N ARG A 137 8.71 -24.64 17.57
CA ARG A 137 9.14 -25.96 18.06
C ARG A 137 8.00 -26.99 18.16
N ARG A 138 6.79 -26.60 18.57
CA ARG A 138 5.62 -27.50 18.57
C ARG A 138 5.20 -27.89 17.15
N LEU A 139 5.22 -26.94 16.22
CA LEU A 139 4.88 -27.20 14.82
C LEU A 139 5.93 -28.09 14.15
N ASP A 140 7.21 -27.84 14.36
CA ASP A 140 8.31 -28.65 13.81
C ASP A 140 8.32 -30.07 14.40
N ALA A 141 7.92 -30.23 15.68
CA ALA A 141 7.75 -31.56 16.29
C ALA A 141 6.57 -32.37 15.70
N VAL A 142 5.54 -31.72 15.17
CA VAL A 142 4.33 -32.38 14.62
C VAL A 142 4.37 -32.49 13.09
N LEU A 143 4.95 -31.50 12.40
CA LEU A 143 4.96 -31.36 10.94
C LEU A 143 6.34 -31.63 10.30
N GLY A 144 7.31 -32.02 11.12
CA GLY A 144 8.69 -32.34 10.71
C GLY A 144 9.64 -31.15 10.82
N ASP A 145 10.92 -31.45 11.00
CA ASP A 145 11.94 -30.44 11.29
C ASP A 145 12.04 -29.34 10.21
N GLY A 146 12.29 -28.12 10.68
CA GLY A 146 12.35 -26.91 9.87
C GLY A 146 11.12 -26.66 9.00
N TRP A 147 9.94 -27.20 9.35
CA TRP A 147 8.67 -26.88 8.66
C TRP A 147 8.33 -25.40 8.85
N SER A 148 8.45 -24.88 10.08
CA SER A 148 8.17 -23.50 10.46
C SER A 148 9.09 -22.53 9.70
N ARG A 149 10.40 -22.84 9.67
CA ARG A 149 11.45 -22.13 8.92
C ARG A 149 11.22 -22.12 7.41
N ARG A 150 10.44 -23.06 6.85
CA ARG A 150 10.06 -23.08 5.41
C ARG A 150 8.79 -22.26 5.17
N HIS A 151 7.74 -22.53 5.94
CA HIS A 151 6.38 -22.05 5.62
C HIS A 151 6.02 -20.71 6.26
N LEU A 152 6.64 -20.32 7.38
CA LEU A 152 6.24 -19.13 8.14
C LEU A 152 7.16 -17.93 7.89
N SER A 153 6.59 -16.73 8.00
CA SER A 153 7.24 -15.42 8.13
C SER A 153 6.47 -14.68 9.22
N ILE A 154 7.11 -14.17 10.27
CA ILE A 154 6.38 -13.71 11.46
C ILE A 154 6.89 -12.36 11.95
N PHE A 155 5.97 -11.41 12.13
CA PHE A 155 6.25 -10.07 12.64
C PHE A 155 5.21 -9.65 13.70
N ALA A 156 5.54 -9.78 14.98
CA ALA A 156 4.64 -9.41 16.09
C ALA A 156 3.31 -10.20 16.05
N ASP A 157 2.16 -9.55 15.81
CA ASP A 157 0.85 -10.18 15.58
C ASP A 157 0.67 -10.75 14.16
N ASP A 158 1.65 -10.54 13.29
CA ASP A 158 1.54 -10.83 11.87
C ASP A 158 2.39 -12.04 11.51
N THR A 159 1.90 -13.23 11.88
CA THR A 159 2.27 -14.47 11.17
C THR A 159 1.87 -14.35 9.69
N HIS A 160 2.56 -15.09 8.83
CA HIS A 160 2.28 -15.28 7.41
C HIS A 160 2.72 -16.69 7.03
N GLY A 161 1.78 -17.57 6.71
CA GLY A 161 2.05 -18.89 6.14
C GLY A 161 2.11 -18.87 4.61
N SER A 162 2.93 -19.73 4.01
CA SER A 162 3.01 -19.96 2.55
C SER A 162 3.47 -21.38 2.22
N TRP A 163 2.78 -22.06 1.30
CA TRP A 163 2.97 -23.47 0.92
C TRP A 163 3.04 -23.59 -0.61
N ILE A 164 3.88 -24.43 -1.22
CA ILE A 164 3.70 -24.81 -2.65
C ILE A 164 2.72 -25.97 -2.72
N ILE A 165 1.75 -25.92 -3.65
CA ILE A 165 0.84 -27.04 -3.95
C ILE A 165 0.96 -27.40 -5.42
N ARG A 166 1.55 -28.55 -5.70
CA ARG A 166 1.76 -29.14 -7.05
C ARG A 166 0.77 -30.25 -7.39
N ASN A 167 0.08 -30.84 -6.41
CA ASN A 167 -0.79 -32.00 -6.60
C ASN A 167 -1.94 -32.05 -5.57
N GLU A 168 -2.87 -33.00 -5.74
CA GLU A 168 -4.05 -33.15 -4.86
C GLU A 168 -3.67 -33.40 -3.39
N ARG A 169 -2.59 -34.16 -3.18
CA ARG A 169 -2.08 -34.52 -1.86
C ARG A 169 -1.53 -33.30 -1.13
N GLU A 170 -0.66 -32.52 -1.76
CA GLU A 170 -0.11 -31.28 -1.21
C GLU A 170 -1.21 -30.26 -0.82
N LEU A 171 -2.35 -30.22 -1.52
CA LEU A 171 -3.49 -29.38 -1.09
C LEU A 171 -4.11 -29.93 0.20
N CYS A 172 -4.36 -31.24 0.29
CA CYS A 172 -4.85 -31.86 1.51
C CYS A 172 -3.88 -31.65 2.69
N ASP A 173 -2.59 -31.89 2.46
CA ASP A 173 -1.52 -31.71 3.44
C ASP A 173 -1.44 -30.24 3.89
N SER A 174 -1.56 -29.27 2.97
CA SER A 174 -1.55 -27.84 3.33
C SER A 174 -2.74 -27.42 4.20
N VAL A 175 -3.94 -27.98 3.97
CA VAL A 175 -5.12 -27.75 4.82
C VAL A 175 -4.95 -28.43 6.18
N GLN A 176 -4.32 -29.61 6.24
CA GLN A 176 -4.00 -30.29 7.49
C GLN A 176 -2.92 -29.55 8.30
N HIS A 177 -1.86 -29.06 7.65
CA HIS A 177 -0.84 -28.22 8.28
C HIS A 177 -1.45 -26.94 8.88
N LEU A 178 -2.43 -26.37 8.19
CA LEU A 178 -3.17 -25.21 8.66
C LEU A 178 -4.08 -25.52 9.87
N ARG A 179 -4.74 -26.68 9.89
CA ARG A 179 -5.46 -27.17 11.08
C ARG A 179 -4.51 -27.31 12.26
N VAL A 180 -3.38 -28.01 12.08
CA VAL A 180 -2.34 -28.15 13.12
C VAL A 180 -1.81 -26.80 13.60
N LEU A 181 -1.63 -25.81 12.71
CA LEU A 181 -1.24 -24.45 13.08
C LEU A 181 -2.28 -23.78 13.99
N ILE A 182 -3.56 -23.85 13.63
CA ILE A 182 -4.66 -23.31 14.43
C ILE A 182 -4.73 -24.00 15.80
N ASP A 183 -4.74 -25.33 15.82
CA ASP A 183 -4.88 -26.12 17.03
C ASP A 183 -3.70 -25.89 17.98
N THR A 184 -2.49 -25.72 17.43
CA THR A 184 -1.32 -25.39 18.24
C THR A 184 -1.44 -23.99 18.86
N LEU A 185 -1.96 -23.00 18.14
CA LEU A 185 -2.22 -21.65 18.68
C LEU A 185 -3.29 -21.69 19.78
N GLU A 186 -4.40 -22.38 19.55
CA GLU A 186 -5.49 -22.52 20.52
C GLU A 186 -5.03 -23.30 21.78
N SER A 187 -4.20 -24.34 21.62
CA SER A 187 -3.54 -25.08 22.73
C SER A 187 -2.55 -24.24 23.55
N MET A 188 -2.24 -23.03 23.10
CA MET A 188 -1.39 -22.05 23.79
C MET A 188 -2.21 -20.92 24.43
N GLY A 189 -3.55 -21.04 24.44
CA GLY A 189 -4.47 -20.04 25.00
C GLY A 189 -4.67 -18.82 24.10
N LEU A 190 -4.32 -18.90 22.82
CA LEU A 190 -4.47 -17.80 21.86
C LEU A 190 -5.83 -17.87 21.15
N GLN A 191 -6.52 -16.74 21.06
CA GLN A 191 -7.79 -16.63 20.33
C GLN A 191 -7.58 -16.07 18.92
N ILE A 192 -8.05 -16.82 17.93
CA ILE A 192 -7.91 -16.49 16.51
C ILE A 192 -9.08 -15.60 16.05
N ASN A 193 -8.79 -14.40 15.56
CA ASN A 193 -9.79 -13.52 14.96
C ASN A 193 -10.00 -13.88 13.47
N TYR A 194 -10.88 -14.87 13.25
CA TYR A 194 -11.25 -15.39 11.93
C TYR A 194 -11.78 -14.34 10.94
N THR A 195 -12.28 -13.18 11.38
CA THR A 195 -12.74 -12.11 10.47
C THR A 195 -11.59 -11.32 9.83
N LYS A 196 -10.39 -11.37 10.43
CA LYS A 196 -9.15 -10.75 9.91
C LYS A 196 -8.23 -11.75 9.23
N SER A 197 -8.42 -13.03 9.46
CA SER A 197 -7.74 -14.11 8.74
C SER A 197 -8.28 -14.18 7.31
N GLN A 198 -7.39 -14.08 6.32
CA GLN A 198 -7.76 -14.03 4.91
C GLN A 198 -6.73 -14.80 4.08
N ILE A 199 -7.23 -15.55 3.10
CA ILE A 199 -6.46 -16.39 2.18
C ILE A 199 -6.37 -15.68 0.84
N VAL A 200 -5.16 -15.52 0.29
CA VAL A 200 -5.02 -15.39 -1.17
C VAL A 200 -4.80 -16.78 -1.74
N ILE A 201 -5.63 -17.22 -2.69
CA ILE A 201 -5.44 -18.51 -3.37
C ILE A 201 -5.77 -18.46 -4.86
N GLN A 202 -4.86 -19.00 -5.66
CA GLN A 202 -5.01 -19.18 -7.10
C GLN A 202 -4.88 -20.66 -7.43
N LEU A 203 -5.99 -21.36 -7.59
CA LEU A 203 -6.02 -22.74 -8.09
C LEU A 203 -6.06 -22.74 -9.63
N ARG A 204 -5.28 -23.62 -10.28
CA ARG A 204 -5.40 -23.97 -11.71
C ARG A 204 -5.17 -25.47 -11.86
N GLY A 205 -6.00 -26.17 -12.64
CA GLY A 205 -5.98 -27.64 -12.69
C GLY A 205 -7.24 -28.29 -13.25
N GLN A 206 -7.11 -29.40 -13.98
CA GLN A 206 -8.26 -30.26 -14.31
C GLN A 206 -8.99 -30.73 -13.03
N LEU A 207 -8.23 -31.02 -11.98
CA LEU A 207 -8.76 -31.44 -10.67
C LEU A 207 -9.31 -30.27 -9.80
N VAL A 208 -9.24 -29.02 -10.25
CA VAL A 208 -9.68 -27.86 -9.43
C VAL A 208 -11.17 -27.90 -9.15
N ALA A 209 -12.01 -28.33 -10.09
CA ALA A 209 -13.45 -28.45 -9.84
C ALA A 209 -13.77 -29.48 -8.73
N LYS A 210 -13.00 -30.58 -8.66
CA LYS A 210 -13.09 -31.58 -7.58
C LYS A 210 -12.66 -30.98 -6.24
N MET A 211 -11.52 -30.29 -6.21
CA MET A 211 -10.96 -29.72 -4.98
C MET A 211 -11.73 -28.51 -4.46
N GLN A 212 -12.28 -27.68 -5.35
CA GLN A 212 -13.22 -26.62 -5.00
C GLN A 212 -14.44 -27.18 -4.28
N LYS A 213 -15.09 -28.23 -4.82
CA LYS A 213 -16.25 -28.87 -4.15
C LYS A 213 -15.90 -29.44 -2.76
N LYS A 214 -14.69 -30.00 -2.59
CA LYS A 214 -14.20 -30.63 -1.35
C LYS A 214 -13.87 -29.60 -0.25
N PHE A 215 -13.07 -28.58 -0.58
CA PHE A 215 -12.48 -27.67 0.41
C PHE A 215 -13.10 -26.27 0.44
N PHE A 216 -13.80 -25.83 -0.60
CA PHE A 216 -14.29 -24.45 -0.71
C PHE A 216 -15.81 -24.40 -0.66
N LYS A 217 -16.35 -23.50 0.16
CA LYS A 217 -17.80 -23.29 0.33
C LYS A 217 -18.11 -21.80 0.24
N GLN A 218 -19.23 -21.45 -0.37
CA GLN A 218 -19.73 -20.09 -0.35
C GLN A 218 -20.39 -19.80 1.01
N ARG A 219 -20.00 -18.71 1.67
CA ARG A 219 -20.68 -18.17 2.87
C ARG A 219 -20.76 -16.65 2.76
N HIS A 220 -21.94 -16.09 3.04
CA HIS A 220 -22.20 -14.64 3.02
C HIS A 220 -21.73 -13.93 1.72
N GLY A 221 -21.84 -14.61 0.57
CA GLY A 221 -21.41 -14.08 -0.73
C GLY A 221 -19.90 -14.16 -1.01
N VAL A 222 -19.11 -14.74 -0.12
CA VAL A 222 -17.65 -14.90 -0.25
C VAL A 222 -17.29 -16.38 -0.30
N GLN A 223 -16.34 -16.75 -1.17
CA GLN A 223 -15.78 -18.10 -1.18
C GLN A 223 -14.84 -18.25 0.02
N CYS A 224 -15.09 -19.24 0.87
CA CYS A 224 -14.25 -19.57 2.02
C CYS A 224 -13.62 -20.94 1.86
N LEU A 225 -12.37 -21.08 2.27
CA LEU A 225 -11.79 -22.38 2.61
C LEU A 225 -12.48 -22.90 3.88
N ARG A 226 -12.86 -24.17 3.86
CA ARG A 226 -13.38 -24.91 5.00
C ARG A 226 -12.30 -25.86 5.51
N ILE A 227 -11.94 -25.72 6.78
CA ILE A 227 -11.08 -26.66 7.51
C ILE A 227 -11.98 -27.52 8.40
N GLN A 228 -11.79 -28.83 8.33
CA GLN A 228 -12.54 -29.77 9.17
C GLN A 228 -11.96 -29.81 10.58
N ALA A 229 -12.87 -29.70 11.55
CA ALA A 229 -12.63 -29.53 12.97
C ALA A 229 -13.92 -29.91 13.73
N ASP A 230 -13.86 -30.01 15.06
CA ASP A 230 -15.06 -30.23 15.89
C ASP A 230 -16.13 -29.15 15.66
N GLN A 231 -15.68 -27.93 15.34
CA GLN A 231 -16.47 -26.88 14.71
C GLN A 231 -15.77 -26.42 13.43
N ASP A 232 -16.34 -26.73 12.27
CA ASP A 232 -15.79 -26.36 10.94
C ASP A 232 -15.35 -24.88 10.89
N ILE A 233 -14.09 -24.64 10.56
CA ILE A 233 -13.51 -23.31 10.47
C ILE A 233 -13.62 -22.80 9.03
N TYR A 234 -14.11 -21.57 8.87
CA TYR A 234 -14.31 -20.93 7.56
C TYR A 234 -13.44 -19.69 7.42
N LEU A 235 -12.63 -19.65 6.36
CA LEU A 235 -11.62 -18.61 6.15
C LEU A 235 -11.79 -17.99 4.75
N PRO A 236 -12.06 -16.68 4.63
CA PRO A 236 -12.40 -16.05 3.37
C PRO A 236 -11.22 -16.02 2.38
N CYS A 237 -11.51 -16.37 1.13
CA CYS A 237 -10.60 -16.24 0.00
C CYS A 237 -10.75 -14.86 -0.65
N VAL A 238 -9.62 -14.19 -0.92
CA VAL A 238 -9.52 -12.83 -1.47
C VAL A 238 -8.42 -12.78 -2.52
N ASP A 239 -8.57 -11.97 -3.57
CA ASP A 239 -7.53 -11.83 -4.62
C ASP A 239 -6.31 -11.02 -4.14
N ARG A 240 -6.46 -10.29 -3.04
CA ARG A 240 -5.51 -9.30 -2.52
C ARG A 240 -5.51 -9.28 -1.00
N LEU A 241 -4.32 -9.34 -0.40
CA LEU A 241 -4.12 -9.22 1.05
C LEU A 241 -3.23 -8.03 1.38
N ASP A 242 -3.61 -7.24 2.39
CA ASP A 242 -2.80 -6.13 2.92
C ASP A 242 -1.95 -6.63 4.11
N TYR A 243 -0.64 -6.86 3.92
CA TYR A 243 0.28 -7.42 4.93
C TYR A 243 1.38 -6.41 5.31
N LEU A 244 1.57 -6.10 6.60
CA LEU A 244 2.47 -5.03 7.12
C LEU A 244 2.40 -3.70 6.31
N GLY A 245 1.22 -3.46 5.72
CA GLY A 245 0.86 -2.33 4.89
C GLY A 245 1.27 -2.36 3.40
N ILE A 246 1.95 -3.40 2.90
CA ILE A 246 2.08 -3.66 1.45
C ILE A 246 0.87 -4.44 0.94
N VAL A 247 0.81 -4.66 -0.38
CA VAL A 247 -0.11 -5.60 -1.01
C VAL A 247 0.62 -6.91 -1.35
N LEU A 248 0.04 -8.03 -0.96
CA LEU A 248 0.34 -9.36 -1.48
C LEU A 248 -0.79 -9.79 -2.42
N SER A 249 -0.43 -10.13 -3.65
CA SER A 249 -1.31 -10.74 -4.66
C SER A 249 -0.44 -11.50 -5.67
N TYR A 250 -1.03 -12.37 -6.48
CA TYR A 250 -0.30 -13.06 -7.54
C TYR A 250 -0.24 -12.26 -8.87
N SER A 251 -0.88 -11.09 -8.93
CA SER A 251 -1.02 -10.24 -10.12
C SER A 251 -0.51 -8.80 -9.88
N GLY A 252 0.72 -8.50 -10.33
CA GLY A 252 1.27 -7.14 -10.31
C GLY A 252 1.32 -6.47 -8.92
N PHE A 253 1.59 -7.25 -7.87
CA PHE A 253 1.56 -6.80 -6.47
C PHE A 253 2.50 -5.61 -6.17
N GLU A 254 3.55 -5.43 -6.96
CA GLU A 254 4.44 -4.27 -6.95
C GLU A 254 3.70 -2.99 -7.34
N SER A 255 2.93 -3.04 -8.44
CA SER A 255 2.10 -1.93 -8.93
C SER A 255 0.95 -1.63 -7.96
N GLN A 256 0.31 -2.67 -7.41
CA GLN A 256 -0.71 -2.51 -6.36
C GLN A 256 -0.14 -1.89 -5.08
N THR A 257 1.06 -2.31 -4.65
CA THR A 257 1.72 -1.77 -3.45
C THR A 257 2.11 -0.31 -3.64
N VAL A 258 2.71 0.09 -4.77
CA VAL A 258 3.08 1.50 -4.99
C VAL A 258 1.86 2.41 -5.08
N GLN A 259 0.73 1.91 -5.60
CA GLN A 259 -0.54 2.64 -5.58
C GLN A 259 -1.06 2.85 -4.14
N LEU A 260 -1.09 1.79 -3.31
CA LEU A 260 -1.46 1.89 -1.90
C LEU A 260 -0.55 2.86 -1.12
N ARG A 261 0.76 2.85 -1.41
CA ARG A 261 1.74 3.73 -0.78
C ARG A 261 1.62 5.18 -1.26
N ALA A 262 1.34 5.40 -2.54
CA ALA A 262 1.04 6.73 -3.07
C ALA A 262 -0.20 7.34 -2.39
N GLN A 263 -1.28 6.56 -2.21
CA GLN A 263 -2.47 7.01 -1.47
C GLN A 263 -2.16 7.38 0.00
N LYS A 264 -1.35 6.56 0.70
CA LYS A 264 -0.89 6.85 2.07
C LYS A 264 -0.05 8.14 2.12
N ALA A 265 0.86 8.34 1.16
CA ALA A 265 1.66 9.55 1.03
C ALA A 265 0.79 10.80 0.70
N ASP A 266 -0.18 10.69 -0.19
CA ASP A 266 -1.14 11.76 -0.50
C ASP A 266 -1.99 12.13 0.73
N ASN A 267 -2.37 11.17 1.56
CA ASN A 267 -3.05 11.42 2.83
C ASN A 267 -2.18 12.20 3.81
N ALA A 268 -0.93 11.76 4.02
CA ALA A 268 0.05 12.48 4.85
C ALA A 268 0.33 13.90 4.31
N PHE A 269 0.46 14.06 2.99
CA PHE A 269 0.64 15.36 2.34
C PHE A 269 -0.58 16.28 2.53
N ARG A 270 -1.80 15.72 2.50
CA ARG A 270 -3.04 16.47 2.79
C ARG A 270 -3.12 16.92 4.24
N GLN A 271 -2.76 16.07 5.20
CA GLN A 271 -2.69 16.43 6.62
C GLN A 271 -1.65 17.55 6.87
N LEU A 272 -0.47 17.43 6.24
CA LEU A 272 0.60 18.42 6.33
C LEU A 272 0.43 19.61 5.35
N ARG A 273 -0.75 19.81 4.75
CA ARG A 273 -0.99 20.88 3.75
C ARG A 273 -0.65 22.27 4.28
N LYS A 274 -0.97 22.58 5.55
CA LYS A 274 -0.66 23.87 6.18
C LYS A 274 0.86 24.12 6.26
N PRO A 275 1.68 23.31 6.96
CA PRO A 275 3.12 23.54 7.06
C PRO A 275 3.86 23.42 5.71
N LEU A 276 3.44 22.51 4.81
CA LEU A 276 4.13 22.30 3.53
C LEU A 276 3.87 23.37 2.46
N ARG A 277 2.80 24.19 2.59
CA ARG A 277 2.39 25.14 1.54
C ARG A 277 2.21 26.60 1.99
N SER A 278 2.29 26.91 3.29
CA SER A 278 2.12 28.27 3.82
C SER A 278 3.12 29.28 3.21
N ARG A 279 2.78 30.58 3.20
CA ARG A 279 3.66 31.62 2.63
C ARG A 279 4.77 32.06 3.59
N SER A 280 4.45 32.24 4.88
CA SER A 280 5.24 33.05 5.81
C SER A 280 6.02 32.28 6.89
N ALA A 281 5.64 31.06 7.25
CA ALA A 281 6.14 30.44 8.49
C ALA A 281 7.46 29.65 8.37
N LEU A 282 7.80 29.11 7.19
CA LEU A 282 8.94 28.21 7.01
C LEU A 282 9.63 28.45 5.67
N SER A 283 10.96 28.46 5.63
CA SER A 283 11.72 28.47 4.37
C SER A 283 11.57 27.14 3.60
N THR A 284 11.91 27.14 2.30
CA THR A 284 11.74 25.97 1.43
C THR A 284 12.42 24.71 1.98
N GLY A 285 13.66 24.82 2.45
CA GLY A 285 14.38 23.70 3.08
C GLY A 285 13.66 23.16 4.33
N HIS A 286 13.11 24.04 5.17
CA HIS A 286 12.33 23.65 6.35
C HIS A 286 11.00 22.97 6.01
N ARG A 287 10.43 23.17 4.80
CA ARG A 287 9.26 22.41 4.32
C ARG A 287 9.65 21.05 3.75
N VAL A 288 10.82 20.93 3.12
CA VAL A 288 11.33 19.67 2.57
C VAL A 288 11.71 18.67 3.68
N ARG A 289 12.17 19.12 4.85
CA ARG A 289 12.47 18.24 6.00
C ARG A 289 11.28 17.38 6.48
N PRO A 290 10.12 17.94 6.89
CA PRO A 290 8.96 17.13 7.30
C PRO A 290 8.34 16.36 6.12
N TYR A 291 8.43 16.87 4.89
CA TYR A 291 8.07 16.09 3.70
C TYR A 291 8.89 14.80 3.58
N ARG A 292 10.24 14.91 3.65
CA ARG A 292 11.14 13.75 3.58
C ARG A 292 10.91 12.79 4.75
N ALA A 293 10.68 13.31 5.95
CA ALA A 293 10.49 12.50 7.15
C ALA A 293 9.16 11.74 7.21
N ILE A 294 8.06 12.30 6.68
CA ILE A 294 6.70 11.76 6.87
C ILE A 294 6.05 11.31 5.55
N VAL A 295 6.08 12.15 4.51
CA VAL A 295 5.37 11.88 3.25
C VAL A 295 6.17 10.92 2.37
N LEU A 296 7.45 11.22 2.16
CA LEU A 296 8.34 10.41 1.32
C LEU A 296 8.61 9.05 1.96
N SER A 297 8.82 8.98 3.28
CA SER A 297 8.95 7.73 4.03
C SER A 297 7.69 6.85 3.90
N SER A 298 6.50 7.44 3.96
CA SER A 298 5.23 6.73 3.72
C SER A 298 5.10 6.17 2.30
N LEU A 299 5.65 6.89 1.30
CA LEU A 299 5.65 6.48 -0.10
C LEU A 299 6.63 5.31 -0.37
N VAL A 300 7.85 5.38 0.15
CA VAL A 300 8.90 4.39 -0.18
C VAL A 300 8.90 3.17 0.74
N TYR A 301 8.19 3.21 1.87
CA TYR A 301 8.08 2.06 2.78
C TYR A 301 7.61 0.81 2.03
N GLY A 302 8.33 -0.29 2.21
CA GLY A 302 7.95 -1.61 1.72
C GLY A 302 8.31 -1.87 0.26
N LEU A 303 8.47 -0.85 -0.59
CA LEU A 303 8.71 -1.01 -2.03
C LEU A 303 9.96 -1.86 -2.31
N VAL A 304 11.06 -1.56 -1.61
CA VAL A 304 12.34 -2.28 -1.75
C VAL A 304 12.30 -3.72 -1.25
N GLY A 305 11.36 -4.06 -0.36
CA GLY A 305 11.10 -5.44 0.08
C GLY A 305 10.05 -6.15 -0.77
N VAL A 306 9.50 -5.50 -1.79
CA VAL A 306 8.44 -6.03 -2.66
C VAL A 306 8.97 -6.33 -4.05
N GLY A 307 9.74 -5.39 -4.62
CA GLY A 307 10.24 -5.45 -5.99
C GLY A 307 10.10 -4.07 -6.64
N VAL A 308 11.06 -3.68 -7.47
CA VAL A 308 11.13 -2.32 -8.03
C VAL A 308 11.12 -2.38 -9.56
N THR A 309 9.91 -2.44 -10.13
CA THR A 309 9.70 -2.42 -11.58
C THR A 309 9.72 -1.00 -12.15
N VAL A 310 9.79 -0.88 -13.48
CA VAL A 310 9.66 0.38 -14.25
C VAL A 310 8.43 1.19 -13.78
N GLU A 311 7.31 0.51 -13.54
CA GLU A 311 6.07 1.14 -13.08
C GLU A 311 6.21 1.74 -11.68
N VAL A 312 6.88 1.03 -10.77
CA VAL A 312 7.13 1.49 -9.40
C VAL A 312 7.99 2.75 -9.44
N VAL A 313 9.11 2.73 -10.16
CA VAL A 313 9.99 3.90 -10.31
C VAL A 313 9.22 5.09 -10.90
N ARG A 314 8.53 4.88 -12.03
CA ARG A 314 7.71 5.92 -12.70
C ARG A 314 6.61 6.48 -11.77
N LYS A 315 5.96 5.64 -10.97
CA LYS A 315 4.89 6.06 -10.05
C LYS A 315 5.44 6.82 -8.84
N VAL A 316 6.58 6.40 -8.27
CA VAL A 316 7.26 7.15 -7.20
C VAL A 316 7.71 8.51 -7.74
N SER A 317 8.43 8.55 -8.86
CA SER A 317 8.95 9.80 -9.45
C SER A 317 7.86 10.80 -9.81
N SER A 318 6.75 10.35 -10.43
CA SER A 318 5.61 11.22 -10.73
C SER A 318 4.88 11.72 -9.48
N THR A 319 4.77 10.90 -8.43
CA THR A 319 4.14 11.29 -7.15
C THR A 319 5.00 12.33 -6.42
N VAL A 320 6.31 12.09 -6.30
CA VAL A 320 7.26 13.05 -5.69
C VAL A 320 7.28 14.36 -6.47
N ALA A 321 7.39 14.34 -7.80
CA ALA A 321 7.33 15.55 -8.63
C ALA A 321 6.00 16.31 -8.44
N GLY A 322 4.87 15.60 -8.39
CA GLY A 322 3.54 16.17 -8.13
C GLY A 322 3.39 16.83 -6.75
N HIS A 323 4.12 16.35 -5.74
CA HIS A 323 4.23 16.98 -4.42
C HIS A 323 5.19 18.17 -4.43
N MET A 324 6.36 18.03 -5.06
CA MET A 324 7.39 19.07 -5.15
C MET A 324 6.89 20.31 -5.90
N ARG A 325 6.16 20.16 -7.02
CA ARG A 325 5.50 21.31 -7.69
C ARG A 325 4.66 22.13 -6.72
N LYS A 326 3.97 21.49 -5.77
CA LYS A 326 3.09 22.16 -4.78
C LYS A 326 3.84 22.80 -3.61
N ILE A 327 4.98 22.26 -3.19
CA ILE A 327 5.83 22.81 -2.11
C ILE A 327 6.69 23.95 -2.64
N LEU A 328 7.40 23.71 -3.74
CA LEU A 328 8.30 24.65 -4.41
C LEU A 328 7.55 25.72 -5.22
N ARG A 329 6.25 25.51 -5.49
CA ARG A 329 5.37 26.38 -6.29
C ARG A 329 5.82 26.55 -7.73
N ILE A 330 6.37 25.47 -8.30
CA ILE A 330 6.72 25.38 -9.72
C ILE A 330 5.41 25.20 -10.50
N TYR A 331 4.91 26.30 -11.04
CA TYR A 331 3.70 26.37 -11.88
C TYR A 331 3.99 26.72 -13.35
N GLU A 332 5.27 26.92 -13.70
CA GLU A 332 5.76 27.09 -15.06
C GLU A 332 5.25 25.95 -15.97
N HIS A 333 4.64 26.30 -17.11
CA HIS A 333 4.19 25.33 -18.10
C HIS A 333 5.37 24.72 -18.87
N GLY A 334 5.23 23.48 -19.32
CA GLY A 334 6.29 22.75 -20.06
C GLY A 334 7.36 22.07 -19.19
N ILE A 335 7.38 22.31 -17.87
CA ILE A 335 8.38 21.70 -16.98
C ILE A 335 8.12 20.19 -16.77
N SER A 336 9.10 19.38 -17.19
CA SER A 336 9.11 17.92 -17.03
C SER A 336 9.13 17.48 -15.56
N ASN A 337 8.79 16.22 -15.27
CA ASN A 337 8.91 15.70 -13.90
C ASN A 337 10.38 15.62 -13.45
N ALA A 338 11.32 15.33 -14.36
CA ALA A 338 12.74 15.25 -14.07
C ALA A 338 13.31 16.62 -13.63
N GLU A 339 12.94 17.70 -14.34
CA GLU A 339 13.30 19.07 -13.99
C GLU A 339 12.84 19.45 -12.56
N VAL A 340 11.59 19.11 -12.20
CA VAL A 340 11.07 19.35 -10.84
C VAL A 340 11.88 18.59 -9.77
N LEU A 341 12.24 17.34 -10.04
CA LEU A 341 13.03 16.51 -9.13
C LEU A 341 14.46 17.06 -8.97
N ARG A 342 15.07 17.54 -10.06
CA ARG A 342 16.38 18.21 -10.04
C ARG A 342 16.35 19.50 -9.21
N ARG A 343 15.37 20.39 -9.45
CA ARG A 343 15.15 21.61 -8.65
C ARG A 343 14.83 21.33 -7.17
N ALA A 344 14.26 20.16 -6.85
CA ALA A 344 14.00 19.73 -5.49
C ALA A 344 15.21 19.09 -4.78
N CYS A 345 16.28 18.77 -5.53
CA CYS A 345 17.39 17.93 -5.10
C CYS A 345 16.89 16.62 -4.45
N ILE A 346 15.96 15.93 -5.13
CA ILE A 346 15.42 14.63 -4.71
C ILE A 346 15.48 13.69 -5.91
N ASP A 347 16.32 12.66 -5.82
CA ASP A 347 16.33 11.54 -6.75
C ASP A 347 15.59 10.32 -6.16
N PRO A 348 14.42 9.94 -6.70
CA PRO A 348 13.69 8.73 -6.33
C PRO A 348 14.50 7.43 -6.47
N ILE A 349 15.39 7.33 -7.48
CA ILE A 349 16.18 6.12 -7.75
C ILE A 349 17.25 5.97 -6.67
N ALA A 350 18.04 7.00 -6.38
CA ALA A 350 18.98 7.00 -5.25
C ALA A 350 18.33 6.70 -3.89
N ILE A 351 17.09 7.14 -3.65
CA ILE A 351 16.34 6.81 -2.43
C ILE A 351 16.03 5.31 -2.36
N LEU A 352 15.58 4.70 -3.47
CA LEU A 352 15.29 3.27 -3.53
C LEU A 352 16.58 2.44 -3.42
N LEU A 353 17.65 2.81 -4.14
CA LEU A 353 18.99 2.21 -4.03
C LEU A 353 19.50 2.24 -2.58
N THR A 354 19.42 3.40 -1.91
CA THR A 354 19.78 3.55 -0.49
C THR A 354 18.96 2.62 0.40
N GLY A 355 17.66 2.45 0.11
CA GLY A 355 16.78 1.52 0.80
C GLY A 355 17.20 0.06 0.65
N VAL A 356 17.49 -0.38 -0.57
CA VAL A 356 17.94 -1.75 -0.88
C VAL A 356 19.31 -2.05 -0.26
N GLN A 357 20.26 -1.11 -0.34
CA GLN A 357 21.58 -1.22 0.30
C GLN A 357 21.52 -1.28 1.84
N ARG A 358 20.52 -0.63 2.46
CA ARG A 358 20.26 -0.73 3.91
C ARG A 358 19.66 -2.09 4.27
N LEU A 359 18.71 -2.57 3.47
CA LEU A 359 18.14 -3.91 3.62
C LEU A 359 19.25 -4.96 3.56
N GLY A 360 20.04 -5.02 2.48
CA GLY A 360 21.15 -5.98 2.34
C GLY A 360 22.15 -5.96 3.49
N ARG A 361 22.50 -4.77 4.01
CA ARG A 361 23.34 -4.65 5.22
C ARG A 361 22.68 -5.24 6.47
N SER A 362 21.38 -5.04 6.66
CA SER A 362 20.61 -5.66 7.75
C SER A 362 20.64 -7.19 7.66
N ILE A 363 20.39 -7.75 6.47
CA ILE A 363 20.39 -9.21 6.22
C ILE A 363 21.76 -9.82 6.51
N ALA A 364 22.84 -9.19 6.04
CA ALA A 364 24.20 -9.65 6.28
C ALA A 364 24.53 -9.69 7.78
N LEU A 365 24.17 -8.63 8.52
CA LEU A 365 24.47 -8.46 9.95
C LEU A 365 23.51 -9.20 10.90
N ASP A 366 22.37 -9.71 10.43
CA ASP A 366 21.41 -10.45 11.27
C ASP A 366 21.99 -11.80 11.73
N CYS A 367 22.50 -11.87 12.97
CA CYS A 367 23.12 -13.08 13.52
C CYS A 367 22.14 -14.22 13.84
N PHE A 368 20.83 -13.99 13.75
CA PHE A 368 19.79 -14.99 14.03
C PHE A 368 19.31 -15.71 12.76
N ARG A 369 19.76 -15.27 11.58
CA ARG A 369 19.28 -15.76 10.27
C ARG A 369 20.22 -16.80 9.70
N SER A 370 19.68 -17.97 9.39
CA SER A 370 20.43 -19.08 8.79
C SER A 370 21.20 -18.66 7.53
N GLN A 371 22.36 -19.26 7.31
CA GLN A 371 23.23 -18.90 6.19
C GLN A 371 22.55 -19.14 4.83
N GLY A 372 21.73 -20.20 4.71
CA GLY A 372 20.93 -20.46 3.51
C GLY A 372 19.86 -19.39 3.25
N LEU A 373 19.12 -18.96 4.29
CA LEU A 373 18.14 -17.88 4.14
C LEU A 373 18.80 -16.56 3.76
N LYS A 374 19.96 -16.23 4.36
CA LYS A 374 20.75 -15.07 3.96
C LYS A 374 21.14 -15.12 2.48
N GLN A 375 21.57 -16.26 1.97
CA GLN A 375 21.96 -16.41 0.55
C GLN A 375 20.78 -16.14 -0.39
N THR A 376 19.62 -16.74 -0.16
CA THR A 376 18.41 -16.54 -0.99
C THR A 376 17.95 -15.09 -0.97
N GLU A 377 17.87 -14.46 0.20
CA GLU A 377 17.42 -13.08 0.34
C GLU A 377 18.45 -12.08 -0.22
N MET A 378 19.75 -12.33 -0.04
CA MET A 378 20.83 -11.51 -0.62
C MET A 378 20.95 -11.64 -2.14
N HIS A 379 20.53 -12.77 -2.74
CA HIS A 379 20.40 -12.86 -4.19
C HIS A 379 19.39 -11.83 -4.70
N ARG A 380 18.17 -11.83 -4.15
CA ARG A 380 17.14 -10.88 -4.56
C ARG A 380 17.48 -9.41 -4.28
N VAL A 381 18.23 -9.14 -3.21
CA VAL A 381 18.78 -7.80 -2.97
C VAL A 381 19.70 -7.37 -4.12
N ARG A 382 20.54 -8.27 -4.66
CA ARG A 382 21.37 -7.98 -5.85
C ARG A 382 20.51 -7.77 -7.09
N ASP A 383 19.53 -8.62 -7.37
CA ASP A 383 18.65 -8.50 -8.54
C ASP A 383 17.92 -7.14 -8.57
N ILE A 384 17.44 -6.66 -7.41
CA ILE A 384 16.80 -5.34 -7.28
C ILE A 384 17.82 -4.20 -7.44
N LEU A 385 19.07 -4.36 -6.97
CA LEU A 385 20.14 -3.37 -7.20
C LEU A 385 20.50 -3.29 -8.69
N GLU A 386 20.60 -4.41 -9.39
CA GLU A 386 20.88 -4.48 -10.82
C GLU A 386 19.75 -3.85 -11.63
N GLN A 387 18.49 -4.19 -11.32
CA GLN A 387 17.32 -3.55 -11.93
C GLN A 387 17.32 -2.03 -11.73
N LEU A 388 17.55 -1.55 -10.50
CA LEU A 388 17.62 -0.12 -10.21
C LEU A 388 18.80 0.59 -10.89
N SER A 389 19.95 -0.07 -10.98
CA SER A 389 21.15 0.47 -11.65
C SER A 389 20.95 0.56 -13.16
N ALA A 390 20.31 -0.44 -13.77
CA ALA A 390 19.90 -0.40 -15.17
C ALA A 390 18.91 0.75 -15.44
N HIS A 391 17.94 1.00 -14.54
CA HIS A 391 17.04 2.16 -14.65
C HIS A 391 17.75 3.50 -14.46
N ALA A 392 18.81 3.55 -13.64
CA ALA A 392 19.63 4.75 -13.47
C ALA A 392 20.51 5.04 -14.70
N ALA A 393 20.94 3.99 -15.40
CA ALA A 393 21.78 4.07 -16.59
C ALA A 393 20.98 4.29 -17.89
N GLN A 394 19.68 4.04 -17.90
CA GLN A 394 18.81 4.36 -19.04
C GLN A 394 18.76 5.88 -19.25
N PRO A 395 19.03 6.39 -20.46
CA PRO A 395 18.85 7.81 -20.77
C PRO A 395 17.37 8.21 -20.58
N GLU A 396 17.11 9.49 -20.33
CA GLU A 396 15.74 10.03 -20.21
C GLU A 396 14.95 9.69 -21.49
N GLY A 397 14.11 8.64 -21.40
CA GLY A 397 13.44 8.06 -22.57
C GLY A 397 12.55 9.06 -23.28
N THR A 398 12.51 8.97 -24.61
CA THR A 398 11.97 9.95 -25.57
C THR A 398 10.75 10.68 -25.02
N HIS A 399 10.99 11.85 -24.44
CA HIS A 399 9.90 12.68 -23.95
C HIS A 399 9.08 13.16 -25.13
N ILE A 400 7.75 13.04 -25.03
CA ILE A 400 6.85 13.76 -25.94
C ILE A 400 7.20 15.24 -25.77
N LEU A 401 7.89 15.80 -26.76
CA LEU A 401 8.24 17.21 -26.79
C LEU A 401 6.91 17.98 -26.77
N TYR A 402 6.66 18.67 -25.67
CA TYR A 402 5.53 19.57 -25.58
C TYR A 402 5.82 20.78 -26.46
N VAL A 403 5.36 20.71 -27.71
CA VAL A 403 5.24 21.85 -28.61
C VAL A 403 4.59 22.99 -27.82
N ARG A 404 5.20 24.18 -27.87
CA ARG A 404 4.74 25.31 -27.06
C ARG A 404 3.28 25.60 -27.42
N LYS A 405 2.46 25.84 -26.41
CA LYS A 405 1.03 26.15 -26.59
C LYS A 405 0.76 27.38 -27.47
N ALA A 406 1.79 28.22 -27.69
CA ALA A 406 1.79 29.35 -28.60
C ALA A 406 1.84 28.98 -30.09
N GLU A 407 2.18 27.74 -30.45
CA GLU A 407 2.12 27.22 -31.82
C GLU A 407 0.75 26.62 -32.17
N VAL A 408 -0.15 26.53 -31.19
CA VAL A 408 -1.58 26.26 -31.44
C VAL A 408 -2.24 27.61 -31.72
N GLY A 409 -2.59 27.85 -32.98
CA GLY A 409 -3.05 29.15 -33.49
C GLY A 409 -4.05 29.86 -32.57
N GLU A 410 -3.82 31.14 -32.35
CA GLU A 410 -4.61 31.97 -31.44
C GLU A 410 -6.06 32.11 -31.93
N ILE A 411 -7.03 31.80 -31.08
CA ILE A 411 -8.44 31.83 -31.44
C ILE A 411 -9.00 33.17 -30.98
N ALA A 412 -9.32 34.06 -31.92
CA ALA A 412 -10.01 35.31 -31.65
C ALA A 412 -11.45 35.05 -31.16
N CYS A 413 -11.93 35.85 -30.20
CA CYS A 413 -13.34 35.92 -29.89
C CYS A 413 -14.09 36.64 -31.02
N PRO A 414 -15.11 36.02 -31.66
CA PRO A 414 -15.81 36.63 -32.79
C PRO A 414 -16.51 37.96 -32.47
N GLU A 415 -16.78 38.25 -31.19
CA GLU A 415 -17.56 39.43 -30.77
C GLU A 415 -16.74 40.54 -30.10
N CYS A 416 -15.48 40.31 -29.70
CA CYS A 416 -14.62 41.37 -29.16
C CYS A 416 -13.15 41.28 -29.59
N GLY A 417 -12.81 40.38 -30.52
CA GLY A 417 -11.46 40.23 -31.07
C GLY A 417 -10.40 39.73 -30.08
N THR A 418 -10.72 39.49 -28.81
CA THR A 418 -9.70 39.03 -27.84
C THR A 418 -9.23 37.61 -28.13
N TYR A 419 -7.91 37.41 -28.17
CA TYR A 419 -7.28 36.15 -28.57
C TYR A 419 -7.09 35.19 -27.37
N PHE A 420 -7.34 33.89 -27.62
CA PHE A 420 -7.19 32.83 -26.62
C PHE A 420 -6.40 31.64 -27.19
N GLY A 421 -5.36 31.22 -26.46
CA GLY A 421 -4.58 30.01 -26.78
C GLY A 421 -5.26 28.68 -26.46
N THR A 422 -6.55 28.66 -26.08
CA THR A 422 -7.39 27.44 -26.03
C THR A 422 -8.87 27.74 -26.29
N ARG A 423 -9.58 26.79 -26.92
CA ARG A 423 -11.05 26.86 -27.11
C ARG A 423 -11.80 26.88 -25.76
N GLU A 424 -11.27 26.27 -24.71
CA GLU A 424 -11.82 26.33 -23.35
C GLU A 424 -11.69 27.73 -22.74
N GLY A 425 -10.58 28.44 -23.03
CA GLY A 425 -10.37 29.82 -22.60
C GLY A 425 -11.40 30.76 -23.22
N LEU A 426 -11.58 30.65 -24.55
CA LEU A 426 -12.63 31.36 -25.27
C LEU A 426 -14.04 31.03 -24.73
N SER A 427 -14.35 29.76 -24.47
CA SER A 427 -15.65 29.34 -23.93
C SER A 427 -15.93 29.93 -22.53
N GLN A 428 -14.92 30.00 -21.65
CA GLN A 428 -15.03 30.67 -20.35
C GLN A 428 -15.12 32.20 -20.47
N HIS A 429 -14.46 32.80 -21.46
CA HIS A 429 -14.56 34.23 -21.77
C HIS A 429 -15.97 34.58 -22.25
N ILE A 430 -16.50 33.90 -23.27
CA ILE A 430 -17.86 34.11 -23.79
C ILE A 430 -18.87 33.99 -22.64
N LYS A 431 -18.77 32.96 -21.79
CA LYS A 431 -19.67 32.78 -20.62
C LYS A 431 -19.61 33.94 -19.59
N LYS A 432 -18.53 34.72 -19.54
CA LYS A 432 -18.34 35.81 -18.56
C LYS A 432 -18.52 37.22 -19.14
N LYS A 433 -18.19 37.42 -20.41
CA LYS A 433 -18.15 38.73 -21.10
C LYS A 433 -19.26 38.90 -22.13
N HIS A 434 -19.84 37.80 -22.62
CA HIS A 434 -20.91 37.79 -23.62
C HIS A 434 -22.05 36.83 -23.18
N PRO A 435 -22.71 37.09 -22.04
CA PRO A 435 -23.78 36.24 -21.52
C PRO A 435 -24.96 36.12 -22.51
N ASP A 436 -25.18 37.14 -23.32
CA ASP A 436 -26.27 37.22 -24.31
C ASP A 436 -26.11 36.19 -25.43
N ILE A 437 -24.88 35.87 -25.84
CA ILE A 437 -24.60 34.76 -26.78
C ILE A 437 -25.01 33.44 -26.15
N ALA A 438 -24.68 33.23 -24.86
CA ALA A 438 -25.05 32.02 -24.14
C ALA A 438 -26.57 31.91 -23.91
N HIS A 439 -27.29 33.03 -23.87
CA HIS A 439 -28.75 33.08 -23.82
C HIS A 439 -29.38 32.79 -25.20
N ARG A 440 -28.92 33.48 -26.26
CA ARG A 440 -29.35 33.26 -27.66
C ARG A 440 -29.08 31.83 -28.15
N SER A 441 -28.06 31.17 -27.60
CA SER A 441 -27.69 29.78 -27.92
C SER A 441 -28.58 28.71 -27.27
N LYS A 442 -29.62 29.09 -26.54
CA LYS A 442 -30.63 28.16 -26.02
C LYS A 442 -31.67 27.89 -27.10
N LEU A 443 -31.84 26.63 -27.47
CA LEU A 443 -32.82 26.20 -28.47
C LEU A 443 -33.89 25.32 -27.82
N VAL A 444 -35.11 25.36 -28.37
CA VAL A 444 -36.14 24.38 -28.03
C VAL A 444 -35.70 23.02 -28.58
N PHE A 445 -35.54 22.03 -27.71
CA PHE A 445 -35.08 20.70 -28.12
C PHE A 445 -36.17 19.94 -28.87
N ASP A 446 -36.12 19.98 -30.20
CA ASP A 446 -36.72 18.98 -31.07
C ASP A 446 -35.79 17.75 -31.26
N ARG A 447 -36.38 16.56 -31.33
CA ARG A 447 -35.68 15.28 -31.47
C ARG A 447 -35.25 15.01 -32.91
N GLU A 448 -36.08 15.35 -33.89
CA GLU A 448 -35.84 15.04 -35.31
C GLU A 448 -34.82 15.99 -35.94
N SER A 449 -34.76 17.24 -35.46
CA SER A 449 -33.85 18.28 -35.95
C SER A 449 -32.48 18.24 -35.27
N HIS A 450 -32.40 17.91 -33.99
CA HIS A 450 -31.17 18.08 -33.20
C HIS A 450 -30.39 16.80 -32.91
N THR A 451 -30.88 15.63 -33.35
CA THR A 451 -30.19 14.35 -33.14
C THR A 451 -29.75 13.67 -34.44
N LEU A 452 -28.64 12.94 -34.38
CA LEU A 452 -28.16 12.08 -35.47
C LEU A 452 -28.63 10.64 -35.25
N PHE A 453 -29.09 9.99 -36.33
CA PHE A 453 -29.45 8.56 -36.37
C PHE A 453 -30.40 8.06 -35.27
N GLY A 454 -31.28 8.93 -34.73
CA GLY A 454 -32.25 8.56 -33.70
C GLY A 454 -31.65 8.22 -32.33
N ILE A 455 -30.36 8.47 -32.11
CA ILE A 455 -29.62 8.24 -30.86
C ILE A 455 -29.27 9.58 -30.17
N PRO A 456 -28.93 9.62 -28.87
CA PRO A 456 -28.53 10.85 -28.16
C PRO A 456 -27.14 11.35 -28.61
N MET A 457 -27.02 11.79 -29.86
CA MET A 457 -25.85 12.40 -30.47
C MET A 457 -26.27 13.74 -31.09
N CYS A 458 -25.64 14.83 -30.66
CA CYS A 458 -25.99 16.19 -31.09
C CYS A 458 -25.66 16.41 -32.58
N ARG A 459 -26.65 16.79 -33.40
CA ARG A 459 -26.47 17.01 -34.84
C ARG A 459 -25.49 18.14 -35.17
N PHE A 460 -25.41 19.18 -34.35
CA PHE A 460 -24.54 20.34 -34.60
C PHE A 460 -23.07 20.14 -34.25
N CYS A 461 -22.75 19.41 -33.18
CA CYS A 461 -21.36 19.27 -32.70
C CYS A 461 -20.88 17.81 -32.58
N HIS A 462 -21.69 16.86 -33.06
CA HIS A 462 -21.44 15.41 -33.08
C HIS A 462 -21.10 14.78 -31.73
N LEU A 463 -21.35 15.50 -30.63
CA LEU A 463 -21.13 15.00 -29.27
C LEU A 463 -22.15 13.92 -28.93
N ARG A 464 -21.67 12.69 -28.73
CA ARG A 464 -22.44 11.59 -28.16
C ARG A 464 -22.64 11.80 -26.67
N LEU A 465 -23.88 11.74 -26.21
CA LEU A 465 -24.29 11.91 -24.83
C LEU A 465 -24.88 10.60 -24.29
N HIS A 466 -24.95 10.46 -22.96
CA HIS A 466 -25.23 9.18 -22.32
C HIS A 466 -26.73 8.82 -22.33
N ASP A 467 -27.63 9.80 -22.32
CA ASP A 467 -29.08 9.62 -22.30
C ASP A 467 -29.82 10.79 -23.00
N TRP A 468 -31.14 10.64 -23.15
CA TRP A 468 -32.01 11.67 -23.73
C TRP A 468 -32.05 12.95 -22.89
N SER A 469 -32.06 12.84 -21.56
CA SER A 469 -32.02 13.97 -20.62
C SER A 469 -30.79 14.87 -20.82
N SER A 470 -29.63 14.27 -21.10
CA SER A 470 -28.37 14.97 -21.32
C SER A 470 -28.36 15.72 -22.65
N ILE A 471 -28.93 15.17 -23.72
CA ILE A 471 -29.00 15.88 -25.01
C ILE A 471 -30.06 16.98 -24.99
N THR A 472 -31.19 16.78 -24.31
CA THR A 472 -32.18 17.85 -24.06
C THR A 472 -31.54 19.03 -23.33
N LYS A 473 -30.85 18.79 -22.20
CA LYS A 473 -30.10 19.85 -21.49
C LYS A 473 -28.98 20.47 -22.33
N HIS A 474 -28.25 19.67 -23.10
CA HIS A 474 -27.17 20.16 -23.95
C HIS A 474 -27.64 21.21 -24.98
N ILE A 475 -28.87 21.08 -25.47
CA ILE A 475 -29.50 22.01 -26.43
C ILE A 475 -30.24 23.15 -25.69
N GLN A 476 -31.08 22.84 -24.69
CA GLN A 476 -31.88 23.84 -23.95
C GLN A 476 -31.04 24.78 -23.08
N ASP A 477 -29.98 24.29 -22.43
CA ASP A 477 -29.06 25.12 -21.62
C ASP A 477 -27.98 25.80 -22.48
N GLY A 478 -28.05 25.66 -23.82
CA GLY A 478 -27.07 26.21 -24.75
C GLY A 478 -25.67 25.73 -24.41
N HIS A 479 -25.44 24.43 -24.37
CA HIS A 479 -24.11 23.83 -24.17
C HIS A 479 -23.47 23.32 -25.48
N CYS A 480 -24.23 23.32 -26.58
CA CYS A 480 -23.69 23.06 -27.91
C CYS A 480 -22.65 24.11 -28.31
N ARG A 481 -21.47 23.65 -28.73
CA ARG A 481 -20.32 24.52 -29.07
C ARG A 481 -20.50 25.18 -30.43
N TRP A 482 -20.90 24.39 -31.43
CA TRP A 482 -21.11 24.84 -32.81
C TRP A 482 -22.25 25.87 -32.92
N VAL A 483 -23.34 25.67 -32.18
CA VAL A 483 -24.47 26.63 -32.10
C VAL A 483 -24.01 27.99 -31.56
N LYS A 484 -23.13 28.01 -30.54
CA LYS A 484 -22.54 29.25 -30.02
C LYS A 484 -21.65 29.95 -31.02
N GLU A 485 -20.85 29.18 -31.75
CA GLU A 485 -19.94 29.68 -32.79
C GLU A 485 -20.76 30.38 -33.88
N LYS A 486 -21.81 29.73 -34.42
CA LYS A 486 -22.67 30.31 -35.46
C LYS A 486 -23.54 31.48 -35.01
N ILE A 487 -24.06 31.47 -33.78
CA ILE A 487 -24.83 32.61 -33.25
C ILE A 487 -23.94 33.82 -32.97
N ALA A 488 -22.67 33.61 -32.60
CA ALA A 488 -21.67 34.67 -32.45
C ALA A 488 -21.10 35.17 -33.79
N GLU A 489 -21.15 34.35 -34.85
CA GLU A 489 -20.94 34.78 -36.24
C GLU A 489 -22.15 35.57 -36.81
N GLY A 490 -23.25 35.70 -36.05
CA GLY A 490 -24.42 36.51 -36.41
C GLY A 490 -25.63 35.72 -36.94
N HIS A 491 -25.51 34.40 -37.14
CA HIS A 491 -26.60 33.58 -37.69
C HIS A 491 -27.81 33.47 -36.74
N ALA A 492 -29.00 33.42 -37.34
CA ALA A 492 -30.25 33.19 -36.61
C ALA A 492 -30.41 31.72 -36.23
N SER A 493 -31.14 31.45 -35.13
CA SER A 493 -31.41 30.08 -34.67
C SER A 493 -32.13 29.20 -35.70
N THR A 494 -32.91 29.82 -36.60
CA THR A 494 -33.62 29.20 -37.73
C THR A 494 -32.70 28.79 -38.89
N GLU A 495 -31.52 29.40 -39.02
CA GLU A 495 -30.57 29.14 -40.12
C GLU A 495 -29.62 27.98 -39.79
N LEU A 496 -29.48 27.63 -38.50
CA LEU A 496 -28.51 26.65 -37.99
C LEU A 496 -28.61 25.26 -38.64
N LEU A 497 -29.82 24.84 -39.06
CA LEU A 497 -30.02 23.55 -39.74
C LEU A 497 -29.64 23.60 -41.23
N GLN A 498 -29.71 24.77 -41.87
CA GLN A 498 -29.34 24.97 -43.28
C GLN A 498 -27.81 25.11 -43.45
N LEU A 499 -27.12 25.49 -42.38
CA LEU A 499 -25.65 25.59 -42.30
C LEU A 499 -24.95 24.24 -42.09
N ILE A 500 -25.69 23.16 -41.88
CA ILE A 500 -25.16 21.78 -41.84
C ILE A 500 -25.43 21.14 -43.21
N LYS A 501 -24.36 20.74 -43.90
CA LYS A 501 -24.42 19.83 -45.05
C LYS A 501 -24.13 18.40 -44.63
#